data_AF-A0A2S1SKD1-F1
#
_entry.id   AF-A0A2S1SKD1-F1
#
_cell.length_a   1.000
_cell.length_b   1.000
_cell.length_c   1.000
_cell.angle_alpha   90.00
_cell.angle_beta   90.00
_cell.angle_gamma   90.00
#
_symmetry.space_group_name_H-M   'P 1'
#
loop_
_entity.id
_entity.type
_entity.pdbx_description
1 polymer ?
#
loop_
_entity_poly.entity_id
_entity_poly.type
_entity_poly.pdbx_seq_one_letter_code
_entity_poly.pdbx_strand_id
1 'polypeptide(L)'
;MQKIINSDKGNFVIGYCDNLEELEMYQSNYLTEAFRIEFKPNCIMTEEMVKDYTSNFVNFLKTEVLELAKIHSDFYDHFEISFANEFTGFSLGRKENYSELIVSISSMNVFTKIKEVSVN
;
A
#
# COMPACT_ATOMS: atom_id res chain seq x y z
N MET A 1 8.56 7.84 -4.15
CA MET A 1 9.16 8.01 -2.80
C MET A 1 8.65 6.95 -1.82
N GLN A 2 9.14 6.90 -0.57
CA GLN A 2 8.65 5.91 0.41
C GLN A 2 8.75 6.36 1.88
N LYS A 3 7.80 5.91 2.71
CA LYS A 3 7.84 5.94 4.18
C LYS A 3 7.97 4.51 4.71
N ILE A 4 8.86 4.29 5.68
CA ILE A 4 9.07 2.98 6.33
C ILE A 4 8.60 3.07 7.78
N ILE A 5 7.80 2.09 8.20
CA ILE A 5 7.30 1.95 9.57
C ILE A 5 7.76 0.60 10.09
N ASN A 6 8.61 0.60 11.12
CA ASN A 6 9.13 -0.62 11.70
C ASN A 6 8.13 -1.22 12.69
N SER A 7 8.01 -2.55 12.68
CA SER A 7 7.22 -3.31 13.64
C SER A 7 8.02 -4.51 14.16
N ASP A 8 7.49 -5.21 15.15
CA ASP A 8 8.16 -6.37 15.77
C ASP A 8 8.34 -7.54 14.78
N LYS A 9 7.42 -7.72 13.84
CA LYS A 9 7.44 -8.84 12.86
C LYS A 9 7.89 -8.45 11.45
N GLY A 10 8.34 -7.22 11.24
CA GLY A 10 8.77 -6.76 9.93
C GLY A 10 8.68 -5.26 9.78
N ASN A 11 8.47 -4.81 8.55
CA ASN A 11 8.29 -3.39 8.26
C ASN A 11 7.16 -3.18 7.27
N PHE A 12 6.37 -2.13 7.52
CA PHE A 12 5.44 -1.60 6.54
C PHE A 12 6.16 -0.57 5.67
N VAL A 13 5.89 -0.61 4.37
CA VAL A 13 6.40 0.36 3.39
C VAL A 13 5.21 1.01 2.72
N ILE A 14 5.12 2.33 2.83
CA ILE A 14 4.16 3.15 2.09
C ILE A 14 4.91 3.85 0.98
N GLY A 15 4.82 3.31 -0.24
CA GLY A 15 5.28 3.97 -1.46
C GLY A 15 4.25 5.00 -1.91
N TYR A 16 4.72 6.14 -2.40
CA TYR A 16 3.86 7.22 -2.90
C TYR A 16 4.52 7.94 -4.08
N CYS A 17 3.69 8.47 -4.97
CA CYS A 17 4.07 9.24 -6.15
C CYS A 17 3.66 10.69 -5.98
N ASP A 18 4.60 11.61 -6.10
CA ASP A 18 4.37 13.05 -6.01
C ASP A 18 4.68 13.77 -7.33
N ASN A 19 4.77 13.02 -8.43
CA ASN A 19 5.04 13.54 -9.76
C ASN A 19 3.89 13.21 -10.73
N LEU A 20 3.18 14.24 -11.21
CA LEU A 20 2.02 14.09 -12.12
C LEU A 20 2.42 13.50 -13.48
N GLU A 21 3.60 13.85 -13.97
CA GLU A 21 4.10 13.38 -15.28
C GLU A 21 4.32 11.85 -15.28
N GLU A 22 4.65 11.26 -14.12
CA GLU A 22 4.76 9.80 -13.97
C GLU A 22 3.40 9.09 -14.06
N LEU A 23 2.30 9.81 -13.78
CA LEU A 23 0.94 9.26 -13.83
C LEU A 23 0.22 9.53 -15.16
N GLU A 24 0.52 10.62 -15.87
CA GLU A 24 -0.07 10.95 -17.17
C GLU A 24 0.17 9.87 -18.25
N MET A 25 1.15 8.99 -18.04
CA MET A 25 1.37 7.81 -18.89
C MET A 25 0.26 6.75 -18.77
N TYR A 26 -0.57 6.79 -17.71
CA TYR A 26 -1.64 5.83 -17.46
C TYR A 26 -2.99 6.40 -17.91
N GLN A 27 -3.47 5.96 -19.07
CA GLN A 27 -4.70 6.43 -19.75
C GLN A 27 -6.04 6.07 -19.04
N SER A 28 -6.04 5.64 -17.78
CA SER A 28 -7.23 5.15 -17.09
C SER A 28 -7.69 6.08 -15.96
N ASN A 29 -9.02 6.25 -15.83
CA ASN A 29 -9.69 6.98 -14.72
C ASN A 29 -9.39 6.42 -13.31
N TYR A 30 -8.59 5.36 -13.20
CA TYR A 30 -8.12 4.76 -11.95
C TYR A 30 -6.60 4.69 -11.99
N LEU A 31 -5.98 5.29 -10.98
CA LEU A 31 -4.54 5.25 -10.77
C LEU A 31 -4.27 4.20 -9.69
N THR A 32 -3.78 3.05 -10.11
CA THR A 32 -3.51 1.90 -9.22
C THR A 32 -2.20 2.04 -8.44
N GLU A 33 -1.35 3.04 -8.77
CA GLU A 33 0.01 3.12 -8.23
C GLU A 33 0.34 4.43 -7.48
N ALA A 34 -0.64 5.34 -7.31
CA ALA A 34 -0.37 6.60 -6.61
C ALA A 34 0.03 6.40 -5.14
N PHE A 35 -0.44 5.32 -4.52
CA PHE A 35 0.05 4.81 -3.25
C PHE A 35 0.19 3.29 -3.32
N ARG A 36 1.22 2.76 -2.65
CA ARG A 36 1.42 1.32 -2.46
C ARG A 36 1.69 1.05 -0.99
N ILE A 37 0.96 0.14 -0.38
CA ILE A 37 1.22 -0.30 0.99
C ILE A 37 1.67 -1.75 0.96
N GLU A 38 2.86 -2.00 1.50
CA GLU A 38 3.44 -3.34 1.63
C GLU A 38 3.80 -3.64 3.07
N PHE A 39 3.76 -4.93 3.41
CA PHE A 39 4.35 -5.49 4.61
C PHE A 39 5.42 -6.50 4.20
N LYS A 40 6.62 -6.35 4.76
CA LYS A 40 7.74 -7.27 4.56
C LYS A 40 8.07 -7.92 5.90
N PRO A 41 7.68 -9.19 6.11
CA PRO A 41 7.98 -9.86 7.35
C PRO A 41 9.50 -10.09 7.49
N ASN A 42 10.00 -9.98 8.72
CA ASN A 42 11.38 -10.33 9.08
C ASN A 42 11.49 -11.71 9.77
N CYS A 43 10.36 -12.43 9.85
CA CYS A 43 10.24 -13.74 10.46
C CYS A 43 9.36 -14.66 9.59
N ILE A 44 9.35 -15.95 9.90
CA ILE A 44 8.56 -16.93 9.15
C ILE A 44 7.07 -16.68 9.42
N MET A 45 6.31 -16.38 8.37
CA MET A 45 4.87 -16.17 8.45
C MET A 45 4.18 -16.80 7.23
N THR A 46 3.07 -17.49 7.48
CA THR A 46 2.12 -17.92 6.44
C THR A 46 1.19 -16.76 6.06
N GLU A 47 0.38 -16.91 5.01
CA GLU A 47 -0.61 -15.89 4.63
C GLU A 47 -1.60 -15.59 5.77
N GLU A 48 -2.09 -16.61 6.46
CA GLU A 48 -3.01 -16.46 7.60
C GLU A 48 -2.38 -15.64 8.72
N MET A 49 -1.15 -15.98 9.11
CA MET A 49 -0.41 -15.22 10.13
C MET A 49 -0.22 -13.76 9.73
N VAL A 50 0.05 -13.49 8.45
CA VAL A 50 0.22 -12.12 7.94
C VAL A 50 -1.11 -11.37 7.94
N LYS A 51 -2.22 -11.99 7.51
CA LYS A 51 -3.55 -11.37 7.55
C LYS A 51 -3.92 -10.97 8.97
N ASP A 52 -3.79 -11.90 9.92
CA ASP A 52 -4.11 -11.65 11.32
C ASP A 52 -3.24 -10.53 11.90
N TYR A 53 -1.94 -10.58 11.66
CA TYR A 53 -1.02 -9.58 12.17
C TYR A 53 -1.30 -8.19 11.59
N THR A 54 -1.39 -8.09 10.26
CA THR A 54 -1.56 -6.80 9.56
C THR A 54 -2.94 -6.17 9.77
N SER A 55 -3.97 -6.97 10.08
CA SER A 55 -5.32 -6.46 10.40
C SER A 55 -5.31 -5.40 11.51
N ASN A 56 -4.42 -5.54 12.49
CA ASN A 56 -4.27 -4.61 13.61
C ASN A 56 -3.68 -3.25 13.18
N PHE A 57 -3.07 -3.17 12.01
CA PHE A 57 -2.38 -1.99 11.50
C PHE A 57 -3.16 -1.26 10.40
N VAL A 58 -4.23 -1.86 9.85
CA VAL A 58 -4.97 -1.30 8.69
C VAL A 58 -5.40 0.15 8.93
N ASN A 59 -6.05 0.44 10.05
CA ASN A 59 -6.54 1.81 10.33
C ASN A 59 -5.39 2.80 10.53
N PHE A 60 -4.32 2.37 11.19
CA PHE A 60 -3.13 3.19 11.36
C PHE A 60 -2.49 3.53 10.00
N LEU A 61 -2.30 2.53 9.13
CA LEU A 61 -1.73 2.73 7.80
C LEU A 61 -2.60 3.62 6.90
N LYS A 62 -3.92 3.55 7.02
CA LYS A 62 -4.84 4.47 6.33
C LYS A 62 -4.60 5.92 6.77
N THR A 63 -4.45 6.16 8.08
CA THR A 63 -4.11 7.49 8.60
C THR A 63 -2.78 7.98 8.04
N GLU A 64 -1.76 7.12 8.04
CA GLU A 64 -0.42 7.45 7.53
C GLU A 64 -0.42 7.85 6.04
N VAL A 65 -1.22 7.15 5.21
CA VAL A 65 -1.41 7.54 3.79
C VAL A 65 -2.09 8.90 3.67
N LEU A 66 -3.15 9.15 4.46
CA LEU A 66 -3.85 10.42 4.41
C LEU A 66 -2.98 11.59 4.89
N GLU A 67 -2.06 11.35 5.84
CA GLU A 67 -1.06 12.35 6.24
C GLU A 67 -0.07 12.64 5.13
N LEU A 68 0.44 11.61 4.44
CA LEU A 68 1.31 11.79 3.28
C LEU A 68 0.59 12.57 2.16
N ALA A 69 -0.67 12.24 1.88
CA ALA A 69 -1.48 12.97 0.90
C ALA A 69 -1.62 14.47 1.26
N LYS A 70 -1.74 14.81 2.55
CA LYS A 70 -1.79 16.21 3.00
C LYS A 70 -0.45 16.92 2.88
N ILE A 71 0.67 16.23 3.08
CA ILE A 71 2.01 16.80 2.91
C ILE A 71 2.25 17.16 1.43
N HIS A 72 1.74 16.34 0.52
CA HIS A 72 1.83 16.50 -0.93
C HIS A 72 0.48 16.94 -1.53
N SER A 73 -0.18 17.92 -0.89
CA SER A 73 -1.54 18.33 -1.25
C SER A 73 -1.64 18.94 -2.65
N ASP A 74 -0.56 19.58 -3.12
CA ASP A 74 -0.41 20.08 -4.48
C ASP A 74 -0.67 19.01 -5.55
N PHE A 75 -0.33 17.77 -5.24
CA PHE A 75 -0.64 16.61 -6.05
C PHE A 75 -1.96 15.96 -5.62
N TYR A 76 -2.07 15.55 -4.36
CA TYR A 76 -3.12 14.63 -3.93
C TYR A 76 -4.51 15.26 -3.73
N ASP A 77 -4.63 16.58 -3.67
CA ASP A 77 -5.94 17.25 -3.51
C ASP A 77 -6.87 17.03 -4.70
N HIS A 78 -6.34 16.66 -5.86
CA HIS A 78 -7.12 16.35 -7.05
C HIS A 78 -7.68 14.92 -7.07
N PHE A 79 -7.42 14.12 -6.03
CA PHE A 79 -7.80 12.72 -6.00
C PHE A 79 -8.73 12.35 -4.84
N GLU A 80 -9.61 11.39 -5.09
CA GLU A 80 -10.33 10.61 -4.09
C GLU A 80 -9.51 9.36 -3.78
N ILE A 81 -9.15 9.20 -2.49
CA ILE A 81 -8.38 8.05 -2.01
C ILE A 81 -9.31 7.12 -1.25
N SER A 82 -9.35 5.86 -1.65
CA SER A 82 -10.07 4.80 -0.93
C SER A 82 -9.16 3.59 -0.74
N PHE A 83 -9.53 2.69 0.16
CA PHE A 83 -8.62 1.67 0.67
C PHE A 83 -9.30 0.30 0.67
N ALA A 84 -8.52 -0.74 0.37
CA ALA A 84 -8.88 -2.08 0.80
C ALA A 84 -8.91 -2.16 2.34
N ASN A 85 -9.62 -3.18 2.85
CA ASN A 85 -9.75 -3.40 4.29
C ASN A 85 -8.81 -4.49 4.83
N GLU A 86 -8.03 -5.12 3.94
CA GLU A 86 -7.13 -6.21 4.29
C GLU A 86 -5.98 -6.30 3.28
N PHE A 87 -4.92 -6.98 3.71
CA PHE A 87 -3.79 -7.37 2.87
C PHE A 87 -4.13 -8.66 2.13
N THR A 88 -4.07 -8.63 0.80
CA THR A 88 -4.47 -9.76 -0.06
C THR A 88 -3.48 -10.10 -1.16
N GLY A 89 -2.56 -9.18 -1.51
CA GLY A 89 -1.52 -9.46 -2.49
C GLY A 89 -0.35 -10.16 -1.81
N PHE A 90 -0.19 -11.47 -1.97
CA PHE A 90 0.89 -12.23 -1.36
C PHE A 90 1.94 -12.63 -2.40
N SER A 91 3.20 -12.29 -2.12
CA SER A 91 4.36 -12.90 -2.76
C SER A 91 4.90 -13.98 -1.83
N LEU A 92 5.05 -15.19 -2.35
CA LEU A 92 5.47 -16.35 -1.57
C LEU A 92 6.90 -16.75 -1.93
N GLY A 93 7.71 -16.95 -0.89
CA GLY A 93 9.00 -17.61 -0.98
C GLY A 93 8.92 -19.07 -0.50
N ARG A 94 9.95 -19.85 -0.80
CA ARG A 94 10.16 -21.17 -0.21
C ARG A 94 11.22 -21.07 0.87
N LYS A 95 10.97 -21.73 2.01
CA LYS A 95 12.00 -21.96 3.03
C LYS A 95 13.11 -22.86 2.47
N GLU A 96 14.33 -22.76 2.99
CA GLU A 96 15.52 -23.52 2.53
C GLU A 96 15.31 -25.05 2.46
N ASN A 97 14.30 -25.60 3.15
CA ASN A 97 13.95 -27.03 3.14
C ASN A 97 12.69 -27.37 2.30
N TYR A 98 12.26 -26.48 1.40
CA TYR A 98 11.20 -26.66 0.37
C TYR A 98 9.80 -27.11 0.84
N SER A 99 9.57 -27.34 2.13
CA SER A 99 8.33 -27.91 2.67
C SER A 99 7.21 -26.90 2.91
N GLU A 100 7.53 -25.61 3.07
CA GLU A 100 6.57 -24.57 3.45
C GLU A 100 6.71 -23.33 2.56
N LEU A 101 5.57 -22.82 2.10
CA LEU A 101 5.45 -21.51 1.47
C LEU A 101 5.34 -20.46 2.58
N ILE A 102 6.18 -19.45 2.51
CA ILE A 102 6.22 -18.35 3.46
C ILE A 102 5.99 -17.04 2.72
N VAL A 103 5.35 -16.07 3.37
CA VAL A 103 5.14 -14.75 2.77
C VAL A 103 6.47 -14.00 2.76
N SER A 104 6.92 -13.56 1.59
CA SER A 104 8.07 -12.65 1.44
C SER A 104 7.62 -11.19 1.41
N ILE A 105 6.45 -10.92 0.84
CA ILE A 105 5.81 -9.61 0.78
C ILE A 105 4.29 -9.81 0.82
N SER A 106 3.59 -8.93 1.53
CA SER A 106 2.15 -8.79 1.40
C SER A 106 1.78 -7.35 1.05
N SER A 107 0.72 -7.12 0.28
CA SER A 107 0.27 -5.77 -0.10
C SER A 107 -1.21 -5.53 0.16
N MET A 108 -1.52 -4.26 0.47
CA MET A 108 -2.88 -3.73 0.55
C MET A 108 -3.08 -2.69 -0.55
N ASN A 109 -4.20 -2.80 -1.27
CA ASN A 109 -4.51 -1.87 -2.35
C ASN A 109 -5.00 -0.54 -1.80
N VAL A 110 -4.49 0.54 -2.40
CA VAL A 110 -5.01 1.90 -2.24
C VAL A 110 -5.50 2.35 -3.61
N PHE A 111 -6.77 2.71 -3.69
CA PHE A 111 -7.40 3.13 -4.94
C PHE A 111 -7.45 4.64 -4.99
N THR A 112 -7.01 5.19 -6.11
CA THR A 112 -6.94 6.63 -6.31
C THR A 112 -7.72 6.98 -7.58
N LYS A 113 -8.73 7.84 -7.46
CA LYS A 113 -9.58 8.31 -8.56
C LYS A 113 -9.44 9.82 -8.68
N ILE A 114 -9.32 10.36 -9.90
CA ILE A 114 -9.36 11.82 -10.10
C ILE A 114 -10.75 12.34 -9.73
N LYS A 115 -10.82 13.40 -8.92
CA LYS A 115 -12.07 14.10 -8.61
C LYS A 115 -12.65 14.66 -9.91
N GLU A 116 -13.92 14.41 -10.16
CA GLU A 116 -14.60 15.02 -11.30
C GLU A 116 -14.64 16.54 -11.11
N VAL A 117 -13.95 17.28 -11.98
CA VAL A 117 -14.04 18.74 -12.00
C VAL A 117 -15.41 19.08 -12.54
N SER A 118 -16.33 19.49 -11.67
CA SER A 118 -17.60 20.06 -12.10
C SER A 118 -17.30 21.37 -12.82
N VAL A 119 -17.32 21.34 -14.15
CA VAL A 119 -17.29 22.55 -14.97
C VAL A 119 -18.67 23.20 -14.83
N ASN A 120 -18.77 24.18 -13.94
CA ASN A 120 -19.93 25.08 -13.88
C ASN A 120 -19.86 26.11 -15.01
#